data_AF-A0A5D2M7K5-F1
#
_entry.id   AF-A0A5D2M7K5-F1
#
_cell.length_a   1.000
_cell.length_b   1.000
_cell.length_c   1.000
_cell.angle_alpha   90.00
_cell.angle_beta   90.00
_cell.angle_gamma   90.00
#
_symmetry.space_group_name_H-M   'P 1'
#
loop_
_entity.id
_entity.type
_entity.pdbx_description
1 polymer ?
#
loop_
_entity_poly.entity_id
_entity_poly.type
_entity_poly.pdbx_seq_one_letter_code
_entity_poly.pdbx_strand_id
1 'polypeptide(L)'
;MAFSSLIRSTAAASPLLQASARSDLSPSPSHRFKVSSIGFGGNLNSFFGAAVSTKSSSLQKCNSRSIQPIKATATEIPPTIARSRSSGKTKVGINGFGRIGRLVLRVAIARDDFGVVAVNDPFIDANYMAYMFKYDSTHGGFKGTIRVVDDSTLEINGKQIQVVNKRDPAEIPWGDYGAEFVVESSGVFTTLAKASAHSKGGAKKVVISAPSADAPMFVVGVNEKTYKPSMDIVSNASCTTNCLAPLAKVVHEEFGIIEGLMTTVHATTATQKPVDGPSMKDWRGGRGAGQNIIPSSTGAAKFFRN
;
A
#
# COMPACT_ATOMS: atom_id res chain seq x y z
N MET A 1 0.49 37.84 -28.43
CA MET A 1 1.43 38.97 -28.30
C MET A 1 1.79 39.15 -26.83
N ALA A 2 3.06 38.92 -26.47
CA ALA A 2 3.74 39.58 -25.37
C ALA A 2 5.25 39.35 -25.57
N PHE A 3 6.00 40.44 -25.54
CA PHE A 3 7.39 40.58 -25.97
C PHE A 3 8.40 40.06 -24.93
N SER A 4 9.44 39.41 -25.46
CA SER A 4 10.88 39.42 -25.10
C SER A 4 11.36 40.06 -23.78
N SER A 5 12.22 39.35 -23.04
CA SER A 5 13.64 39.78 -22.94
C SER A 5 14.57 38.59 -22.68
N LEU A 6 15.59 38.50 -23.54
CA LEU A 6 16.78 37.66 -23.44
C LEU A 6 17.81 38.39 -22.58
N ILE A 7 18.41 37.71 -21.61
CA ILE A 7 19.76 38.05 -21.13
C ILE A 7 20.60 36.78 -21.16
N ARG A 8 21.59 36.80 -22.04
CA ARG A 8 22.69 35.83 -22.18
C ARG A 8 23.89 36.43 -21.45
N SER A 9 24.57 35.67 -20.61
CA SER A 9 25.93 36.01 -20.18
C SER A 9 26.81 34.76 -20.12
N THR A 10 28.08 34.98 -20.40
CA THR A 10 29.08 34.09 -20.98
C THR A 10 29.88 33.27 -19.97
N ALA A 11 30.51 32.22 -20.48
CA ALA A 11 31.34 31.25 -19.79
C ALA A 11 32.62 31.82 -19.15
N ALA A 12 33.10 31.14 -18.11
CA ALA A 12 34.52 31.06 -17.74
C ALA A 12 34.82 29.63 -17.26
N ALA A 13 35.98 29.11 -17.66
CA ALA A 13 36.39 27.71 -17.57
C ALA A 13 37.29 27.41 -16.34
N SER A 14 37.10 26.21 -15.76
CA SER A 14 38.09 25.24 -15.23
C SER A 14 39.07 25.65 -14.09
N PRO A 15 39.60 24.71 -13.24
CA PRO A 15 39.96 23.33 -13.61
C PRO A 15 39.65 22.18 -12.61
N LEU A 16 39.55 21.00 -13.23
CA LEU A 16 40.05 19.67 -12.85
C LEU A 16 40.52 19.46 -11.41
N LEU A 17 39.86 18.52 -10.72
CA LEU A 17 40.48 17.67 -9.72
C LEU A 17 40.03 16.22 -9.97
N GLN A 18 40.99 15.44 -10.45
CA GLN A 18 40.89 14.02 -10.76
C GLN A 18 41.65 13.25 -9.68
N ALA A 19 40.97 12.35 -8.99
CA ALA A 19 41.54 11.25 -8.21
C ALA A 19 40.40 10.29 -7.84
N SER A 20 40.49 8.96 -7.87
CA SER A 20 41.43 7.99 -8.42
C SER A 20 40.69 6.66 -8.28
N ALA A 21 40.83 5.76 -9.25
CA ALA A 21 40.25 4.43 -9.21
C ALA A 21 40.86 3.56 -8.10
N ARG A 22 40.03 2.80 -7.40
CA ARG A 22 40.35 1.53 -6.70
C ARG A 22 39.08 0.68 -6.71
N SER A 23 38.97 -0.24 -7.67
CA SER A 23 39.35 -1.66 -7.57
C SER A 23 38.27 -2.50 -6.90
N ASP A 24 37.71 -3.39 -7.72
CA ASP A 24 36.87 -4.53 -7.40
C ASP A 24 37.26 -5.24 -6.10
N LEU A 25 36.26 -5.74 -5.37
CA LEU A 25 36.32 -7.01 -4.65
C LEU A 25 34.88 -7.37 -4.18
N SER A 26 34.40 -8.52 -4.68
CA SER A 26 33.27 -9.27 -4.12
C SER A 26 33.77 -10.72 -3.88
N PRO A 27 33.01 -11.60 -3.23
CA PRO A 27 32.82 -11.67 -1.77
C PRO A 27 33.23 -13.04 -1.20
N SER A 28 33.45 -13.15 0.12
CA SER A 28 33.51 -14.46 0.79
C SER A 28 33.02 -14.42 2.25
N PRO A 29 32.47 -15.53 2.78
CA PRO A 29 31.41 -15.50 3.79
C PRO A 29 31.87 -15.82 5.22
N SER A 30 30.94 -15.69 6.15
CA SER A 30 30.90 -16.23 7.52
C SER A 30 31.63 -15.44 8.61
N HIS A 31 30.89 -14.55 9.29
CA HIS A 31 31.16 -14.25 10.70
C HIS A 31 29.85 -14.28 11.51
N ARG A 32 29.83 -15.24 12.43
CA ARG A 32 28.82 -15.51 13.45
C ARG A 32 28.86 -14.36 14.46
N PHE A 33 27.82 -13.54 14.54
CA PHE A 33 27.71 -12.51 15.58
C PHE A 33 27.45 -13.19 16.94
N LYS A 34 28.44 -13.14 17.85
CA LYS A 34 28.25 -13.36 19.28
C LYS A 34 27.85 -12.03 19.92
N VAL A 35 26.65 -11.96 20.48
CA VAL A 35 26.24 -10.85 21.35
C VAL A 35 26.75 -11.14 22.76
N SER A 36 27.73 -10.38 23.22
CA SER A 36 28.16 -10.35 24.62
C SER A 36 27.54 -9.13 25.29
N SER A 37 26.68 -9.37 26.29
CA SER A 37 26.14 -8.33 27.16
C SER A 37 27.23 -7.83 28.11
N ILE A 38 27.56 -6.54 28.02
CA ILE A 38 28.42 -5.84 28.97
C ILE A 38 27.54 -5.41 30.14
N GLY A 39 27.77 -5.97 31.32
CA GLY A 39 27.16 -5.53 32.58
C GLY A 39 27.93 -4.34 33.15
N PHE A 40 27.27 -3.20 33.32
CA PHE A 40 27.80 -2.08 34.10
C PHE A 40 27.46 -2.29 35.57
N GLY A 41 28.44 -2.72 36.36
CA GLY A 41 28.43 -2.65 37.82
C GLY A 41 29.16 -1.39 38.27
N GLY A 42 28.43 -0.43 38.84
CA GLY A 42 29.01 0.81 39.36
C GLY A 42 28.14 1.39 40.46
N ASN A 43 28.56 1.17 41.71
CA ASN A 43 28.02 1.80 42.91
C ASN A 43 28.35 3.30 42.90
N LEU A 44 27.34 4.17 42.95
CA LEU A 44 27.52 5.55 43.43
C LEU A 44 26.39 5.89 44.41
N ASN A 45 26.80 6.11 45.66
CA ASN A 45 25.94 6.61 46.72
C ASN A 45 25.64 8.11 46.52
N SER A 46 24.34 8.42 46.64
CA SER A 46 23.72 9.57 47.32
C SER A 46 24.16 10.99 46.95
N PHE A 47 23.21 11.85 46.52
CA PHE A 47 22.90 13.14 47.15
C PHE A 47 21.51 13.61 46.68
N PHE A 48 20.68 14.12 47.63
CA PHE A 48 19.30 14.66 47.53
C PHE A 48 18.09 13.71 47.75
N GLY A 49 17.84 13.43 49.03
CA GLY A 49 16.60 13.74 49.77
C GLY A 49 15.21 13.58 49.11
N ALA A 50 14.61 12.40 49.28
CA ALA A 50 13.20 12.24 49.60
C ALA A 50 12.99 10.86 50.26
N ALA A 51 12.64 10.83 51.55
CA ALA A 51 12.37 9.59 52.26
C ALA A 51 10.99 9.05 51.86
N VAL A 52 10.96 8.05 50.98
CA VAL A 52 9.76 7.25 50.71
C VAL A 52 9.78 6.03 51.63
N SER A 53 8.73 5.88 52.43
CA SER A 53 8.52 4.73 53.31
C SER A 53 8.47 3.43 52.50
N THR A 54 9.50 2.60 52.63
CA THR A 54 9.56 1.26 52.03
C THR A 54 8.73 0.30 52.89
N LYS A 55 7.45 0.17 52.56
CA LYS A 55 6.73 -1.07 52.91
C LYS A 55 7.40 -2.21 52.14
N SER A 56 8.06 -3.10 52.87
CA SER A 56 8.57 -4.37 52.37
C SER A 56 7.40 -5.20 51.84
N SER A 57 7.10 -5.09 50.54
CA SER A 57 6.32 -6.11 49.84
C SER A 57 7.26 -7.26 49.51
N SER A 58 6.98 -8.42 50.08
CA SER A 58 7.65 -9.66 49.73
C SER A 58 7.58 -9.84 48.21
N LEU A 59 8.73 -10.01 47.56
CA LEU A 59 8.80 -10.51 46.19
C LEU A 59 8.04 -11.84 46.12
N GLN A 60 6.80 -11.80 45.63
CA GLN A 60 6.12 -13.00 45.21
C GLN A 60 6.95 -13.59 44.08
N LYS A 61 7.56 -14.75 44.35
CA LYS A 61 8.13 -15.61 43.31
C LYS A 61 7.01 -15.90 42.31
N CYS A 62 7.03 -15.19 41.19
CA CYS A 62 6.22 -15.55 40.04
C CYS A 62 6.82 -16.84 39.50
N ASN A 63 6.12 -17.96 39.67
CA ASN A 63 6.50 -19.20 39.02
C ASN A 63 6.56 -18.92 37.51
N SER A 64 7.72 -19.14 36.91
CA SER A 64 7.85 -19.21 35.46
C SER A 64 6.95 -20.33 34.97
N ARG A 65 5.72 -20.00 34.58
CA ARG A 65 4.89 -20.92 33.81
C ARG A 65 5.68 -21.20 32.55
N SER A 66 5.94 -22.49 32.27
CA SER A 66 6.52 -22.87 30.98
C SER A 66 5.56 -22.33 29.92
N ILE A 67 5.99 -21.32 29.18
CA ILE A 67 5.23 -20.84 28.02
C ILE A 67 5.38 -21.96 27.00
N GLN A 68 4.43 -22.89 27.01
CA GLN A 68 4.23 -23.78 25.88
C GLN A 68 3.89 -22.85 24.71
N PRO A 69 4.53 -22.97 23.54
CA PRO A 69 4.09 -22.24 22.36
C PRO A 69 2.68 -22.71 22.02
N ILE A 70 1.67 -21.94 22.43
CA ILE A 70 0.28 -22.18 22.09
C ILE A 70 0.10 -21.70 20.65
N LYS A 71 -0.55 -22.55 19.83
CA LYS A 71 -0.81 -22.28 18.42
C LYS A 71 -1.72 -21.05 18.28
N ALA A 72 -1.13 -19.87 18.13
CA ALA A 72 -1.87 -18.73 17.65
C ALA A 72 -2.36 -19.05 16.22
N THR A 73 -3.66 -18.89 15.98
CA THR A 73 -4.31 -19.16 14.67
C THR A 73 -3.65 -18.40 13.51
N ALA A 74 -2.92 -17.32 13.82
CA ALA A 74 -2.17 -16.52 12.87
C ALA A 74 -0.76 -17.05 12.52
N THR A 75 -0.32 -18.16 13.13
CA THR A 75 0.93 -18.86 12.77
C THR A 75 0.73 -19.89 11.65
N GLU A 76 -0.52 -20.13 11.24
CA GLU A 76 -0.78 -20.93 10.05
C GLU A 76 -0.30 -20.16 8.82
N ILE A 77 0.57 -20.80 8.04
CA ILE A 77 1.00 -20.30 6.73
C ILE A 77 -0.27 -19.89 5.99
N PRO A 78 -0.33 -18.66 5.41
CA PRO A 78 -1.49 -18.24 4.65
C PRO A 78 -1.85 -19.37 3.69
N PRO A 79 -3.11 -19.84 3.66
CA PRO A 79 -3.48 -20.97 2.84
C PRO A 79 -2.93 -20.72 1.45
N THR A 80 -2.14 -21.67 0.93
CA THR A 80 -1.65 -21.64 -0.45
C THR A 80 -2.88 -21.34 -1.28
N ILE A 81 -2.88 -20.18 -1.94
CA ILE A 81 -4.06 -19.59 -2.59
C ILE A 81 -4.85 -20.71 -3.23
N ALA A 82 -6.00 -21.03 -2.64
CA ALA A 82 -6.79 -22.16 -3.08
C ALA A 82 -7.09 -21.90 -4.56
N ARG A 83 -6.58 -22.77 -5.44
CA ARG A 83 -6.87 -22.69 -6.87
C ARG A 83 -8.38 -22.55 -7.02
N SER A 84 -8.82 -21.53 -7.75
CA SER A 84 -10.23 -21.22 -7.91
C SER A 84 -11.03 -22.49 -8.24
N ARG A 85 -12.15 -22.69 -7.54
CA ARG A 85 -13.11 -23.76 -7.84
C ARG A 85 -13.83 -23.54 -9.18
N SER A 86 -13.73 -22.35 -9.77
CA SER A 86 -14.24 -22.07 -11.12
C SER A 86 -13.20 -22.44 -12.17
N SER A 87 -13.63 -23.15 -13.22
CA SER A 87 -12.80 -23.47 -14.39
C SER A 87 -12.39 -22.23 -15.20
N GLY A 88 -12.98 -21.06 -14.93
CA GLY A 88 -12.69 -19.78 -15.60
C GLY A 88 -11.93 -18.78 -14.72
N LYS A 89 -11.19 -17.88 -15.38
CA LYS A 89 -10.47 -16.75 -14.75
C LYS A 89 -11.45 -15.67 -14.30
N THR A 90 -11.25 -15.12 -13.10
CA THR A 90 -12.00 -13.95 -12.62
C THR A 90 -11.69 -12.76 -13.51
N LYS A 91 -12.71 -12.23 -14.18
CA LYS A 91 -12.59 -11.13 -15.13
C LYS A 91 -12.67 -9.79 -14.40
N VAL A 92 -11.61 -9.00 -14.53
CA VAL A 92 -11.40 -7.79 -13.72
C VAL A 92 -11.27 -6.55 -14.61
N GLY A 93 -11.99 -5.49 -14.25
CA GLY A 93 -11.76 -4.13 -14.69
C GLY A 93 -11.01 -3.32 -13.61
N ILE A 94 -10.20 -2.34 -14.02
CA ILE A 94 -9.50 -1.45 -13.08
C ILE A 94 -9.89 -0.01 -13.39
N ASN A 95 -10.50 0.70 -12.43
CA ASN A 95 -10.74 2.12 -12.52
C ASN A 95 -9.64 2.91 -11.78
N GLY A 96 -9.00 3.85 -12.47
CA GLY A 96 -7.85 4.61 -12.01
C GLY A 96 -6.53 3.87 -12.25
N PHE A 97 -5.73 4.34 -13.21
CA PHE A 97 -4.45 3.72 -13.60
C PHE A 97 -3.25 4.36 -12.89
N GLY A 98 -3.47 4.73 -11.63
CA GLY A 98 -2.48 5.30 -10.71
C GLY A 98 -1.55 4.25 -10.11
N ARG A 99 -0.94 4.59 -8.96
CA ARG A 99 0.01 3.70 -8.27
C ARG A 99 -0.61 2.32 -7.96
N ILE A 100 -1.81 2.31 -7.38
CA ILE A 100 -2.48 1.06 -6.99
C ILE A 100 -2.95 0.28 -8.21
N GLY A 101 -3.69 0.92 -9.14
CA GLY A 101 -4.19 0.26 -10.34
C GLY A 101 -3.10 -0.42 -11.18
N ARG A 102 -1.94 0.22 -11.38
CA ARG A 102 -0.82 -0.39 -12.11
C ARG A 102 -0.20 -1.58 -11.37
N LEU A 103 -0.08 -1.50 -10.04
CA LEU A 103 0.46 -2.61 -9.25
C LEU A 103 -0.51 -3.78 -9.17
N VAL A 104 -1.82 -3.51 -9.07
CA VAL A 104 -2.87 -4.53 -9.19
C VAL A 104 -2.76 -5.22 -10.54
N LEU A 105 -2.62 -4.47 -11.64
CA LEU A 105 -2.42 -5.06 -12.96
C LEU A 105 -1.15 -5.93 -13.02
N ARG A 106 0.00 -5.45 -12.51
CA ARG A 106 1.27 -6.21 -12.48
C ARG A 106 1.11 -7.55 -11.74
N VAL A 107 0.40 -7.56 -10.61
CA VAL A 107 0.15 -8.78 -9.84
C VAL A 107 -0.86 -9.69 -10.58
N ALA A 108 -1.95 -9.12 -11.10
CA ALA A 108 -3.02 -9.90 -11.73
C ALA A 108 -2.55 -10.62 -13.01
N ILE A 109 -1.72 -9.99 -13.85
CA ILE A 109 -1.23 -10.62 -15.09
C ILE A 109 -0.23 -11.77 -14.83
N ALA A 110 0.41 -11.78 -13.67
CA ALA A 110 1.33 -12.83 -13.26
C ALA A 110 0.62 -14.07 -12.70
N ARG A 111 -0.69 -13.95 -12.44
CA ARG A 111 -1.52 -15.03 -11.91
C ARG A 111 -2.35 -15.69 -13.00
N ASP A 112 -2.68 -16.95 -12.79
CA ASP A 112 -3.47 -17.77 -13.70
C ASP A 112 -4.98 -17.68 -13.42
N ASP A 113 -5.38 -17.26 -12.22
CA ASP A 113 -6.77 -17.14 -11.78
C ASP A 113 -7.44 -15.81 -12.14
N PHE A 114 -6.67 -14.79 -12.57
CA PHE A 114 -7.20 -13.49 -12.99
C PHE A 114 -7.06 -13.23 -14.49
N GLY A 115 -8.04 -12.52 -15.04
CA GLY A 115 -7.98 -11.94 -16.38
C GLY A 115 -8.41 -10.48 -16.34
N VAL A 116 -7.44 -9.56 -16.32
CA VAL A 116 -7.75 -8.14 -16.49
C VAL A 116 -8.14 -7.90 -17.93
N VAL A 117 -9.34 -7.37 -18.15
CA VAL A 117 -9.93 -7.18 -19.49
C VAL A 117 -10.06 -5.72 -19.89
N ALA A 118 -10.14 -4.81 -18.91
CA ALA A 118 -10.27 -3.39 -19.18
C ALA A 118 -9.61 -2.54 -18.08
N VAL A 119 -9.08 -1.39 -18.47
CA VAL A 119 -8.56 -0.34 -17.58
C VAL A 119 -9.19 0.99 -17.96
N ASN A 120 -9.61 1.78 -16.96
CA ASN A 120 -10.17 3.11 -17.17
C ASN A 120 -9.31 4.18 -16.50
N ASP A 121 -8.90 5.21 -17.25
CA ASP A 121 -8.38 6.46 -16.69
C ASP A 121 -8.61 7.63 -17.66
N PRO A 122 -9.39 8.67 -17.29
CA PRO A 122 -9.69 9.77 -18.20
C PRO A 122 -8.53 10.74 -18.43
N PHE A 123 -7.39 10.56 -17.74
CA PHE A 123 -6.25 11.48 -17.82
C PHE A 123 -5.04 10.88 -18.56
N ILE A 124 -5.14 9.64 -19.02
CA ILE A 124 -4.00 8.87 -19.55
C ILE A 124 -4.45 8.12 -20.80
N ASP A 125 -3.83 8.37 -21.94
CA ASP A 125 -4.07 7.60 -23.17
C ASP A 125 -3.31 6.24 -23.17
N ALA A 126 -3.60 5.37 -24.14
CA ALA A 126 -2.98 4.05 -24.23
C ALA A 126 -1.44 4.11 -24.32
N ASN A 127 -0.88 5.06 -25.08
CA ASN A 127 0.58 5.23 -25.19
C ASN A 127 1.20 5.59 -23.84
N TYR A 128 0.57 6.52 -23.11
CA TYR A 128 1.07 6.95 -21.82
C TYR A 128 0.86 5.87 -20.75
N MET A 129 -0.26 5.14 -20.77
CA MET A 129 -0.47 3.96 -19.92
C MET A 129 0.63 2.92 -20.13
N ALA A 130 0.99 2.62 -21.39
CA ALA A 130 2.04 1.67 -21.71
C ALA A 130 3.40 2.12 -21.15
N TYR A 131 3.74 3.40 -21.28
CA TYR A 131 4.95 3.98 -20.69
C TYR A 131 4.97 3.86 -19.16
N MET A 132 3.91 4.32 -18.48
CA MET A 132 3.80 4.29 -17.01
C MET A 132 3.78 2.88 -16.43
N PHE A 133 3.28 1.90 -17.19
CA PHE A 133 3.31 0.50 -16.79
C PHE A 133 4.69 -0.13 -17.00
N LYS A 134 5.35 0.19 -18.12
CA LYS A 134 6.69 -0.33 -18.47
C LYS A 134 7.75 0.16 -17.50
N TYR A 135 7.73 1.42 -17.10
CA TYR A 135 8.73 2.03 -16.23
C TYR A 135 8.12 2.48 -14.91
N ASP A 136 8.57 1.89 -13.79
CA ASP A 136 8.17 2.28 -12.44
C ASP A 136 9.41 2.59 -11.60
N SER A 137 9.49 3.80 -11.05
CA SER A 137 10.65 4.25 -10.27
C SER A 137 10.83 3.52 -8.93
N THR A 138 9.80 2.84 -8.45
CA THR A 138 9.81 2.12 -7.16
C THR A 138 9.99 0.62 -7.35
N HIS A 139 9.36 0.04 -8.37
CA HIS A 139 9.35 -1.41 -8.61
C HIS A 139 10.12 -1.84 -9.86
N GLY A 140 10.85 -0.92 -10.49
CA GLY A 140 11.66 -1.16 -11.66
C GLY A 140 10.86 -1.41 -12.95
N GLY A 141 11.62 -1.72 -14.01
CA GLY A 141 11.08 -2.01 -15.33
C GLY A 141 10.27 -3.30 -15.37
N PHE A 142 9.12 -3.26 -16.06
CA PHE A 142 8.29 -4.43 -16.31
C PHE A 142 9.06 -5.45 -17.18
N LYS A 143 9.02 -6.72 -16.78
CA LYS A 143 9.80 -7.80 -17.41
C LYS A 143 9.09 -8.51 -18.57
N GLY A 144 7.78 -8.31 -18.71
CA GLY A 144 7.01 -8.87 -19.80
C GLY A 144 6.98 -7.97 -21.04
N THR A 145 6.14 -8.33 -22.00
CA THR A 145 5.89 -7.51 -23.18
C THR A 145 4.70 -6.60 -22.96
N ILE A 146 4.81 -5.36 -23.45
CA ILE A 146 3.70 -4.42 -23.53
C ILE A 146 3.76 -3.70 -24.88
N ARG A 147 2.65 -3.70 -25.60
CA ARG A 147 2.48 -3.03 -26.89
C ARG A 147 1.15 -2.30 -26.91
N VAL A 148 1.12 -1.12 -27.52
CA VAL A 148 -0.12 -0.43 -27.88
C VAL A 148 -0.57 -1.00 -29.22
N VAL A 149 -1.76 -1.57 -29.26
CA VAL A 149 -2.34 -2.11 -30.51
C VAL A 149 -3.02 -0.98 -31.27
N ASP A 150 -3.81 -0.18 -30.55
CA ASP A 150 -4.51 1.02 -31.01
C ASP A 150 -4.82 1.93 -29.81
N ASP A 151 -5.53 3.03 -30.05
CA ASP A 151 -5.88 4.03 -29.01
C ASP A 151 -6.75 3.48 -27.88
N SER A 152 -7.42 2.35 -28.10
CA SER A 152 -8.34 1.70 -27.17
C SER A 152 -7.86 0.34 -26.68
N THR A 153 -6.67 -0.13 -27.08
CA THR A 153 -6.23 -1.50 -26.78
C THR A 153 -4.75 -1.58 -26.46
N LEU A 154 -4.44 -2.15 -25.29
CA LEU A 154 -3.11 -2.59 -24.90
C LEU A 154 -2.99 -4.10 -25.04
N GLU A 155 -1.83 -4.57 -25.49
CA GLU A 155 -1.46 -5.98 -25.40
C GLU A 155 -0.34 -6.15 -24.38
N ILE A 156 -0.58 -7.00 -23.37
CA ILE A 156 0.41 -7.33 -22.33
C ILE A 156 0.59 -8.85 -22.30
N ASN A 157 1.82 -9.32 -22.53
CA ASN A 157 2.14 -10.75 -22.61
C ASN A 157 1.20 -11.51 -23.58
N GLY A 158 0.88 -10.91 -24.72
CA GLY A 158 -0.03 -11.48 -25.72
C GLY A 158 -1.52 -11.44 -25.36
N LYS A 159 -1.90 -10.83 -24.24
CA LYS A 159 -3.30 -10.67 -23.83
C LYS A 159 -3.76 -9.23 -24.09
N GLN A 160 -4.92 -9.07 -24.72
CA GLN A 160 -5.51 -7.76 -24.96
C GLN A 160 -6.26 -7.25 -23.72
N ILE A 161 -6.11 -5.96 -23.46
CA ILE A 161 -6.74 -5.20 -22.38
C ILE A 161 -7.29 -3.91 -22.99
N GLN A 162 -8.59 -3.69 -22.81
CA GLN A 162 -9.29 -2.54 -23.33
C GLN A 162 -8.97 -1.29 -22.49
N VAL A 163 -8.76 -0.16 -23.15
CA VAL A 163 -8.47 1.14 -22.54
C VAL A 163 -9.69 2.02 -22.68
N VAL A 164 -10.13 2.59 -21.56
CA VAL A 164 -11.31 3.44 -21.47
C VAL A 164 -10.94 4.76 -20.80
N ASN A 165 -11.48 5.87 -21.30
CA ASN A 165 -11.09 7.21 -20.83
C ASN A 165 -12.33 7.98 -20.34
N LYS A 166 -13.15 7.36 -19.48
CA LYS A 166 -14.39 7.95 -18.97
C LYS A 166 -14.19 8.53 -17.57
N ARG A 167 -14.72 9.75 -17.37
CA ARG A 167 -14.71 10.42 -16.06
C ARG A 167 -15.82 9.94 -15.14
N ASP A 168 -17.00 9.71 -15.69
CA ASP A 168 -18.13 9.13 -14.97
C ASP A 168 -18.00 7.60 -14.97
N PRO A 169 -17.89 6.95 -13.78
CA PRO A 169 -17.90 5.50 -13.65
C PRO A 169 -19.08 4.80 -14.31
N ALA A 170 -20.23 5.48 -14.45
CA ALA A 170 -21.44 4.95 -15.07
C ALA A 170 -21.35 4.80 -16.59
N GLU A 171 -20.46 5.56 -17.24
CA GLU A 171 -20.26 5.49 -18.69
C GLU A 171 -19.25 4.42 -19.13
N ILE A 172 -18.61 3.73 -18.18
CA ILE A 172 -17.61 2.71 -18.49
C ILE A 172 -18.33 1.40 -18.84
N PRO A 173 -18.22 0.88 -20.07
CA PRO A 173 -18.97 -0.30 -20.49
C PRO A 173 -18.27 -1.60 -20.06
N TRP A 174 -18.18 -1.84 -18.74
CA TRP A 174 -17.55 -3.04 -18.17
C TRP A 174 -18.12 -4.35 -18.72
N GLY A 175 -19.44 -4.41 -18.91
CA GLY A 175 -20.15 -5.58 -19.42
C GLY A 175 -19.71 -5.99 -20.83
N ASP A 176 -19.47 -5.01 -21.70
CA ASP A 176 -19.05 -5.23 -23.09
C ASP A 176 -17.66 -5.89 -23.15
N TYR A 177 -16.81 -5.60 -22.16
CA TYR A 177 -15.48 -6.20 -22.02
C TYR A 177 -15.48 -7.48 -21.17
N GLY A 178 -16.63 -7.85 -20.60
CA GLY A 178 -16.79 -9.00 -19.71
C GLY A 178 -16.18 -8.82 -18.32
N ALA A 179 -15.95 -7.58 -17.86
CA ALA A 179 -15.45 -7.31 -16.52
C ALA A 179 -16.57 -7.51 -15.46
N GLU A 180 -16.43 -8.55 -14.64
CA GLU A 180 -17.40 -8.83 -13.57
C GLU A 180 -17.04 -8.13 -12.26
N PHE A 181 -15.75 -8.06 -11.95
CA PHE A 181 -15.21 -7.40 -10.77
C PHE A 181 -14.50 -6.12 -11.19
N VAL A 182 -14.72 -5.02 -10.48
CA VAL A 182 -14.01 -3.76 -10.70
C VAL A 182 -13.18 -3.42 -9.47
N VAL A 183 -11.91 -3.11 -9.70
CA VAL A 183 -11.04 -2.48 -8.71
C VAL A 183 -11.20 -0.98 -8.83
N GLU A 184 -11.83 -0.35 -7.84
CA GLU A 184 -11.97 1.10 -7.75
C GLU A 184 -10.75 1.68 -7.05
N SER A 185 -9.80 2.20 -7.84
CA SER A 185 -8.51 2.71 -7.38
C SER A 185 -8.21 4.15 -7.83
N SER A 186 -9.25 4.92 -8.19
CA SER A 186 -9.15 6.36 -8.48
C SER A 186 -8.93 7.19 -7.21
N GLY A 187 -9.42 6.70 -6.06
CA GLY A 187 -9.41 7.41 -4.78
C GLY A 187 -10.53 8.47 -4.63
N VAL A 188 -11.45 8.56 -5.60
CA VAL A 188 -12.55 9.56 -5.58
C VAL A 188 -13.92 8.93 -5.32
N PHE A 189 -14.12 7.67 -5.71
CA PHE A 189 -15.39 6.94 -5.59
C PHE A 189 -15.38 5.94 -4.43
N THR A 190 -15.09 6.43 -3.22
CA THR A 190 -14.86 5.58 -2.03
C THR A 190 -16.09 5.32 -1.16
N THR A 191 -17.29 5.65 -1.63
CA THR A 191 -18.56 5.39 -0.92
C THR A 191 -19.43 4.42 -1.72
N LEU A 192 -20.36 3.73 -1.05
CA LEU A 192 -21.31 2.82 -1.71
C LEU A 192 -22.05 3.51 -2.86
N ALA A 193 -22.57 4.71 -2.61
CA ALA A 193 -23.33 5.47 -3.60
C ALA A 193 -22.50 5.88 -4.83
N LYS A 194 -21.19 6.12 -4.67
CA LYS A 194 -20.30 6.51 -5.76
C LYS A 194 -19.78 5.30 -6.53
N ALA A 195 -19.37 4.26 -5.81
CA ALA A 195 -18.85 3.03 -6.41
C ALA A 195 -19.94 2.24 -7.15
N SER A 196 -21.21 2.35 -6.73
CA SER A 196 -22.34 1.68 -7.40
C SER A 196 -22.57 2.15 -8.84
N ALA A 197 -22.03 3.30 -9.23
CA ALA A 197 -22.09 3.77 -10.60
C ALA A 197 -21.47 2.76 -11.59
N HIS A 198 -20.46 1.99 -11.19
CA HIS A 198 -19.89 0.92 -12.02
C HIS A 198 -20.89 -0.18 -12.39
N SER A 199 -21.92 -0.43 -11.57
CA SER A 199 -22.94 -1.43 -11.87
C SER A 199 -23.78 -1.05 -13.08
N LYS A 200 -23.95 0.26 -13.36
CA LYS A 200 -24.60 0.72 -14.60
C LYS A 200 -23.83 0.31 -15.85
N GLY A 201 -22.51 0.23 -15.74
CA GLY A 201 -21.61 -0.26 -16.78
C GLY A 201 -21.58 -1.77 -16.94
N GLY A 202 -22.30 -2.54 -16.11
CA GLY A 202 -22.34 -4.01 -16.16
C GLY A 202 -21.40 -4.73 -15.18
N ALA A 203 -20.71 -4.01 -14.30
CA ALA A 203 -19.91 -4.63 -13.24
C ALA A 203 -20.83 -5.29 -12.18
N LYS A 204 -20.50 -6.52 -11.79
CA LYS A 204 -21.25 -7.26 -10.75
C LYS A 204 -20.77 -6.91 -9.35
N LYS A 205 -19.46 -6.72 -9.18
CA LYS A 205 -18.80 -6.50 -7.89
C LYS A 205 -17.80 -5.36 -7.97
N VAL A 206 -17.66 -4.59 -6.89
CA VAL A 206 -16.68 -3.50 -6.79
C VAL A 206 -15.85 -3.65 -5.52
N VAL A 207 -14.53 -3.57 -5.67
CA VAL A 207 -13.57 -3.55 -4.56
C VAL A 207 -12.89 -2.19 -4.53
N ILE A 208 -13.22 -1.38 -3.53
CA ILE A 208 -12.62 -0.07 -3.29
C ILE A 208 -11.22 -0.28 -2.68
N SER A 209 -10.19 0.29 -3.30
CA SER A 209 -8.79 0.14 -2.89
C SER A 209 -8.35 1.14 -1.80
N ALA A 210 -9.30 1.61 -1.00
CA ALA A 210 -9.11 2.59 0.06
C ALA A 210 -10.20 2.41 1.14
N PRO A 211 -10.01 2.95 2.35
CA PRO A 211 -11.07 2.97 3.36
C PRO A 211 -12.34 3.61 2.82
N SER A 212 -13.47 2.97 3.11
CA SER A 212 -14.79 3.51 2.83
C SER A 212 -15.45 4.00 4.11
N ALA A 213 -16.29 5.03 3.97
CA ALA A 213 -17.08 5.53 5.09
C ALA A 213 -18.30 4.65 5.38
N ASP A 214 -18.80 3.92 4.37
CA ASP A 214 -20.07 3.22 4.40
C ASP A 214 -20.01 1.79 3.83
N ALA A 215 -19.00 1.44 3.02
CA ALA A 215 -18.83 0.07 2.53
C ALA A 215 -18.14 -0.84 3.56
N PRO A 216 -18.56 -2.11 3.69
CA PRO A 216 -17.90 -3.07 4.59
C PRO A 216 -16.44 -3.26 4.19
N MET A 217 -15.55 -3.19 5.19
CA MET A 217 -14.10 -3.29 5.02
C MET A 217 -13.59 -4.67 5.39
N PHE A 218 -12.73 -5.22 4.55
CA PHE A 218 -12.11 -6.53 4.74
C PHE A 218 -10.59 -6.44 4.78
N VAL A 219 -10.00 -7.25 5.66
CA VAL A 219 -8.58 -7.55 5.71
C VAL A 219 -8.44 -9.07 5.65
N VAL A 220 -7.71 -9.53 4.62
CA VAL A 220 -7.48 -10.95 4.39
C VAL A 220 -6.61 -11.52 5.52
N GLY A 221 -7.05 -12.65 6.09
CA GLY A 221 -6.46 -13.28 7.27
C GLY A 221 -7.03 -12.77 8.60
N VAL A 222 -8.00 -11.84 8.57
CA VAL A 222 -8.61 -11.25 9.77
C VAL A 222 -10.11 -11.46 9.77
N ASN A 223 -10.82 -10.92 8.78
CA ASN A 223 -12.29 -10.93 8.75
C ASN A 223 -12.88 -11.28 7.38
N GLU A 224 -12.10 -11.78 6.41
CA GLU A 224 -12.57 -12.14 5.06
C GLU A 224 -13.69 -13.18 5.07
N LYS A 225 -13.72 -14.06 6.08
CA LYS A 225 -14.77 -15.08 6.27
C LYS A 225 -16.15 -14.49 6.60
N THR A 226 -16.21 -13.21 6.97
CA THR A 226 -17.47 -12.49 7.22
C THR A 226 -18.10 -11.93 5.95
N TYR A 227 -17.41 -12.03 4.80
CA TYR A 227 -17.93 -11.64 3.51
C TYR A 227 -19.18 -12.44 3.16
N LYS A 228 -20.22 -11.75 2.68
CA LYS A 228 -21.45 -12.37 2.17
C LYS A 228 -21.56 -12.12 0.68
N PRO A 229 -21.96 -13.11 -0.15
CA PRO A 229 -22.15 -12.91 -1.58
C PRO A 229 -23.15 -11.81 -1.94
N SER A 230 -24.02 -11.37 -1.03
CA SER A 230 -24.91 -10.21 -1.20
C SER A 230 -24.20 -8.86 -1.10
N MET A 231 -22.95 -8.82 -0.65
CA MET A 231 -22.14 -7.60 -0.59
C MET A 231 -21.52 -7.36 -1.97
N ASP A 232 -22.14 -6.48 -2.75
CA ASP A 232 -21.69 -6.15 -4.10
C ASP A 232 -20.50 -5.19 -4.11
N ILE A 233 -20.45 -4.30 -3.11
CA ILE A 233 -19.42 -3.27 -2.99
C ILE A 233 -18.76 -3.43 -1.63
N VAL A 234 -17.44 -3.62 -1.65
CA VAL A 234 -16.62 -3.79 -0.45
C VAL A 234 -15.37 -2.92 -0.53
N SER A 235 -14.72 -2.69 0.59
CA SER A 235 -13.43 -2.00 0.66
C SER A 235 -12.35 -2.94 1.17
N ASN A 236 -11.15 -2.86 0.59
CA ASN A 236 -9.97 -3.59 1.07
C ASN A 236 -9.19 -2.80 2.14
N ALA A 237 -9.89 -1.92 2.88
CA ALA A 237 -9.35 -1.04 3.91
C ALA A 237 -8.16 -0.18 3.43
N SER A 238 -7.23 0.14 4.32
CA SER A 238 -5.98 0.85 4.01
C SER A 238 -4.76 -0.07 4.09
N CYS A 239 -3.63 0.34 3.50
CA CYS A 239 -2.33 -0.32 3.68
C CYS A 239 -1.95 -0.45 5.16
N THR A 240 -2.13 0.61 5.95
CA THR A 240 -1.83 0.60 7.39
C THR A 240 -2.75 -0.35 8.16
N THR A 241 -4.04 -0.41 7.83
CA THR A 241 -4.97 -1.37 8.44
C THR A 241 -4.58 -2.81 8.10
N ASN A 242 -4.22 -3.10 6.85
CA ASN A 242 -3.75 -4.43 6.44
C ASN A 242 -2.43 -4.82 7.13
N CYS A 243 -1.58 -3.86 7.48
CA CYS A 243 -0.36 -4.11 8.27
C CYS A 243 -0.69 -4.40 9.75
N LEU A 244 -1.52 -3.56 10.37
CA LEU A 244 -1.78 -3.63 11.81
C LEU A 244 -2.75 -4.76 12.20
N ALA A 245 -3.76 -5.04 11.38
CA ALA A 245 -4.86 -5.91 11.79
C ALA A 245 -4.48 -7.37 12.02
N PRO A 246 -3.63 -8.00 11.19
CA PRO A 246 -3.14 -9.35 11.49
C PRO A 246 -2.37 -9.39 12.80
N LEU A 247 -1.48 -8.41 13.05
CA LEU A 247 -0.71 -8.32 14.30
C LEU A 247 -1.61 -8.15 15.51
N ALA A 248 -2.56 -7.20 15.45
CA ALA A 248 -3.51 -6.94 16.52
C ALA A 248 -4.37 -8.17 16.82
N LYS A 249 -4.80 -8.91 15.79
CA LYS A 249 -5.55 -10.16 15.97
C LYS A 249 -4.76 -11.18 16.77
N VAL A 250 -3.48 -11.44 16.42
CA VAL A 250 -2.63 -12.40 17.15
C VAL A 250 -2.51 -12.00 18.62
N VAL A 251 -2.13 -10.74 18.87
CA VAL A 251 -1.88 -10.25 20.22
C VAL A 251 -3.16 -10.25 21.05
N HIS A 252 -4.29 -9.89 20.45
CA HIS A 252 -5.58 -9.86 21.15
C HIS A 252 -6.09 -11.27 21.47
N GLU A 253 -6.00 -12.22 20.54
CA GLU A 253 -6.41 -13.60 20.77
C GLU A 253 -5.58 -14.29 21.86
N GLU A 254 -4.28 -14.00 21.94
CA GLU A 254 -3.37 -14.63 22.90
C GLU A 254 -3.34 -13.94 24.27
N PHE A 255 -3.36 -12.61 24.29
CA PHE A 255 -3.08 -11.83 25.50
C PHE A 255 -4.21 -10.90 25.93
N GLY A 256 -5.17 -10.61 25.05
CA GLY A 256 -6.20 -9.60 25.28
C GLY A 256 -5.62 -8.19 25.23
N ILE A 257 -6.00 -7.41 24.20
CA ILE A 257 -5.67 -5.98 24.14
C ILE A 257 -6.75 -5.19 24.89
N ILE A 258 -6.35 -4.49 25.95
CA ILE A 258 -7.23 -3.56 26.69
C ILE A 258 -7.31 -2.21 25.96
N GLU A 259 -6.16 -1.65 25.60
CA GLU A 259 -6.04 -0.39 24.88
C GLU A 259 -4.78 -0.39 24.00
N GLY A 260 -4.76 0.47 22.98
CA GLY A 260 -3.63 0.57 22.07
C GLY A 260 -3.57 1.90 21.33
N LEU A 261 -2.36 2.44 21.22
CA LEU A 261 -2.04 3.59 20.37
C LEU A 261 -1.07 3.13 19.28
N MET A 262 -1.26 3.64 18.06
CA MET A 262 -0.44 3.30 16.92
C MET A 262 0.12 4.56 16.29
N THR A 263 1.39 4.51 15.88
CA THR A 263 2.00 5.45 14.94
C THR A 263 2.50 4.65 13.74
N THR A 264 2.20 5.12 12.53
CA THR A 264 2.77 4.59 11.30
C THR A 264 3.74 5.61 10.72
N VAL A 265 4.98 5.19 10.48
CA VAL A 265 5.92 5.98 9.67
C VAL A 265 5.66 5.60 8.22
N HIS A 266 4.96 6.47 7.49
CA HIS A 266 4.42 6.15 6.17
C HIS A 266 5.24 6.82 5.06
N ALA A 267 5.48 6.10 3.97
CA ALA A 267 6.16 6.62 2.79
C ALA A 267 5.31 7.66 2.03
N THR A 268 5.96 8.44 1.16
CA THR A 268 5.31 9.48 0.37
C THR A 268 4.24 8.94 -0.57
N THR A 269 3.10 9.63 -0.66
CA THR A 269 1.97 9.27 -1.54
C THR A 269 1.66 10.37 -2.57
N ALA A 270 0.86 10.02 -3.59
CA ALA A 270 0.51 10.92 -4.70
C ALA A 270 -0.32 12.15 -4.28
N THR A 271 -0.90 12.16 -3.07
CA THR A 271 -1.67 13.29 -2.55
C THR A 271 -0.77 14.41 -2.01
N GLN A 272 0.48 14.11 -1.67
CA GLN A 272 1.46 15.08 -1.17
C GLN A 272 2.11 15.87 -2.32
N LYS A 273 2.78 16.96 -1.98
CA LYS A 273 3.33 17.90 -2.96
C LYS A 273 4.87 17.84 -3.00
N PRO A 274 5.49 17.98 -4.18
CA PRO A 274 6.96 18.03 -4.28
C PRO A 274 7.54 19.30 -3.63
N VAL A 275 6.78 20.39 -3.64
CA VAL A 275 7.11 21.69 -3.02
C VAL A 275 5.90 22.18 -2.22
N ASP A 276 6.11 23.15 -1.33
CA ASP A 276 5.03 23.75 -0.53
C ASP A 276 3.89 24.28 -1.44
N GLY A 277 2.65 23.84 -1.18
CA GLY A 277 1.50 24.24 -1.96
C GLY A 277 0.15 23.95 -1.30
N PRO A 278 -0.96 24.36 -1.93
CA PRO A 278 -2.29 24.23 -1.35
C PRO A 278 -2.72 22.77 -1.16
N SER A 279 -3.33 22.49 -0.01
CA SER A 279 -3.95 21.21 0.31
C SER A 279 -5.35 21.42 0.86
N MET A 280 -6.34 20.82 0.19
CA MET A 280 -7.77 21.07 0.45
C MET A 280 -8.27 20.50 1.79
N LYS A 281 -7.57 19.50 2.35
CA LYS A 281 -8.04 18.74 3.53
C LYS A 281 -7.04 18.70 4.67
N ASP A 282 -5.76 18.92 4.40
CA ASP A 282 -4.68 18.79 5.39
C ASP A 282 -3.57 19.80 5.08
N TRP A 283 -3.52 20.91 5.83
CA TRP A 283 -2.52 21.96 5.63
C TRP A 283 -1.09 21.42 5.74
N ARG A 284 -0.84 20.47 6.64
CA ARG A 284 0.49 19.89 6.83
C ARG A 284 0.89 19.04 5.62
N GLY A 285 -0.08 18.33 5.03
CA GLY A 285 0.10 17.57 3.80
C GLY A 285 0.43 18.41 2.55
N GLY A 286 0.24 19.74 2.61
CA GLY A 286 0.64 20.67 1.56
C GLY A 286 2.13 21.02 1.54
N ARG A 287 2.88 20.66 2.59
CA ARG A 287 4.32 20.93 2.67
C ARG A 287 5.12 19.99 1.76
N GLY A 288 6.30 20.44 1.33
CA GLY A 288 7.22 19.68 0.47
C GLY A 288 7.54 18.31 1.05
N ALA A 289 7.16 17.25 0.31
CA ALA A 289 7.17 15.88 0.79
C ALA A 289 8.57 15.28 0.96
N GLY A 290 9.56 15.78 0.22
CA GLY A 290 10.95 15.30 0.28
C GLY A 290 11.78 15.93 1.40
N GLN A 291 11.26 16.98 2.05
CA GLN A 291 12.01 17.84 2.96
C GLN A 291 11.47 17.81 4.40
N ASN A 292 10.34 17.14 4.66
CA ASN A 292 9.64 17.23 5.93
C ASN A 292 9.23 15.85 6.47
N ILE A 293 9.29 15.70 7.80
CA ILE A 293 8.48 14.71 8.52
C ILE A 293 7.12 15.36 8.77
N ILE A 294 6.06 14.80 8.20
CA ILE A 294 4.73 15.42 8.18
C ILE A 294 3.77 14.60 9.06
N PRO A 295 3.37 15.11 10.24
CA PRO A 295 2.33 14.45 11.03
C PRO A 295 0.98 14.55 10.31
N SER A 296 0.29 13.43 10.16
CA SER A 296 -1.05 13.36 9.57
C SER A 296 -1.96 12.44 10.38
N SER A 297 -3.26 12.73 10.34
CA SER A 297 -4.26 11.88 11.00
C SER A 297 -4.60 10.67 10.13
N THR A 298 -4.89 9.53 10.76
CA THR A 298 -5.29 8.32 10.05
C THR A 298 -6.46 7.63 10.74
N GLY A 299 -7.41 7.17 9.94
CA GLY A 299 -8.53 6.34 10.40
C GLY A 299 -8.19 4.85 10.49
N ALA A 300 -6.95 4.44 10.19
CA ALA A 300 -6.58 3.02 10.11
C ALA A 300 -6.85 2.25 11.41
N ALA A 301 -6.63 2.88 12.56
CA ALA A 301 -6.92 2.30 13.87
C ALA A 301 -8.43 2.31 14.23
N LYS A 302 -9.26 3.14 13.57
CA LYS A 302 -10.71 3.13 13.77
C LYS A 302 -11.36 1.84 13.25
N PHE A 303 -10.68 1.10 12.37
CA PHE A 303 -11.11 -0.22 11.92
C PHE A 303 -11.37 -1.19 13.08
N PHE A 304 -10.62 -1.08 14.18
CA PHE A 304 -10.74 -1.95 15.35
C PHE A 304 -11.78 -1.50 16.37
N ARG A 305 -12.50 -0.39 16.13
CA ARG A 305 -13.41 0.21 17.11
C ARG A 305 -14.82 -0.43 17.13
N ASN A 306 -15.01 -1.60 16.52
CA ASN A 306 -16.28 -2.32 16.51
C ASN A 306 -16.11 -3.73 17.06
#